data_AF-A0A7V1AKN3-F1
#
_entry.id   AF-A0A7V1AKN3-F1
#
_cell.length_a   1.000
_cell.length_b   1.000
_cell.length_c   1.000
_cell.angle_alpha   90.00
_cell.angle_beta   90.00
_cell.angle_gamma   90.00
#
_symmetry.space_group_name_H-M   'P 1'
#
loop_
_entity.id
_entity.type
_entity.pdbx_description
1 polymer ?
#
loop_
_entity_poly.entity_id
_entity_poly.type
_entity_poly.pdbx_seq_one_letter_code
_entity_poly.pdbx_strand_id
1 'polypeptide(L)' 'ISAIENDRVKLGVERAKVIAIALKCHPAVLVFPGWEIKKETAA' A
#
# COMPACT_ATOMS: atom_id res chain seq x y z
N ILE A 1 -2.12 -11.82 1.05
CA ILE A 1 -1.12 -10.80 1.47
C ILE A 1 0.16 -11.48 1.95
N SER A 2 0.08 -12.53 2.78
CA SER A 2 1.24 -13.34 3.21
C SER A 2 2.27 -13.69 2.11
N ALA A 3 1.87 -14.13 0.92
CA ALA A 3 2.83 -14.39 -0.16
C ALA A 3 3.55 -13.14 -0.68
N ILE A 4 2.91 -11.97 -0.65
CA ILE A 4 3.50 -10.68 -1.00
C ILE A 4 4.45 -10.22 0.12
N GLU A 5 4.06 -10.37 1.38
CA GLU A 5 4.89 -10.01 2.55
C GLU A 5 6.15 -10.87 2.69
N ASN A 6 6.10 -12.12 2.18
CA ASN A 6 7.26 -13.01 2.16
C ASN A 6 8.02 -12.95 0.82
N ASP A 7 7.83 -11.91 0.01
CA ASP A 7 8.48 -11.71 -1.30
C ASP A 7 8.29 -12.84 -2.32
N ARG A 8 7.32 -13.74 -2.09
CA ARG A 8 7.01 -14.86 -3.00
C ARG A 8 6.22 -14.42 -4.23
N VAL A 9 5.53 -13.27 -4.15
CA VAL A 9 4.72 -12.70 -5.24
C VAL A 9 4.90 -11.19 -5.27
N LYS A 10 5.21 -10.62 -6.44
CA LYS A 10 5.26 -9.16 -6.61
C LYS A 10 3.86 -8.56 -6.62
N LEU A 11 3.66 -7.48 -5.86
CA LEU A 11 2.35 -6.85 -5.69
C LEU A 11 1.85 -6.19 -7.00
N GLY A 12 2.71 -5.51 -7.77
CA GLY A 12 2.32 -4.89 -9.04
C GLY A 12 1.28 -3.76 -8.89
N VAL A 13 1.25 -2.83 -9.84
CA VAL A 13 0.42 -1.61 -9.74
C VAL A 13 -1.08 -1.93 -9.75
N GLU A 14 -1.51 -2.86 -10.59
CA GLU A 14 -2.94 -3.18 -10.74
C GLU A 14 -3.54 -3.84 -9.51
N ARG A 15 -2.81 -4.76 -8.86
CA ARG A 15 -3.30 -5.40 -7.63
C ARG A 15 -3.21 -4.45 -6.43
N ALA A 16 -2.21 -3.57 -6.40
CA ALA A 16 -2.11 -2.53 -5.38
C ALA A 16 -3.35 -1.62 -5.38
N LYS A 17 -3.90 -1.25 -6.54
CA LYS A 17 -5.15 -0.46 -6.62
C LYS A 17 -6.31 -1.15 -5.91
N VAL A 18 -6.52 -2.45 -6.18
CA VAL A 18 -7.61 -3.22 -5.59
C VAL A 18 -7.46 -3.34 -4.07
N ILE A 19 -6.25 -3.64 -3.59
CA ILE A 19 -5.97 -3.74 -2.15
C ILE A 19 -6.11 -2.37 -1.47
N ALA A 20 -5.67 -1.29 -2.11
CA ALA A 20 -5.77 0.06 -1.58
C ALA A 20 -7.23 0.50 -1.40
N ILE A 21 -8.11 0.17 -2.35
CA ILE A 21 -9.56 0.41 -2.23
C ILE A 21 -10.13 -0.40 -1.06
N ALA A 22 -9.79 -1.68 -0.95
CA ALA A 22 -10.26 -2.54 0.13
C ALA A 22 -9.81 -2.05 1.52
N LEU A 23 -8.60 -1.50 1.62
CA LEU A 23 -8.01 -0.97 2.85
C LEU A 23 -8.30 0.52 3.07
N LYS A 24 -9.06 1.18 2.19
CA LYS A 24 -9.35 2.63 2.20
C LYS A 24 -8.08 3.48 2.32
N CYS A 25 -7.01 3.10 1.62
CA CYS A 25 -5.75 3.83 1.58
C CYS A 25 -5.38 4.22 0.15
N HIS A 26 -4.36 5.07 0.02
CA HIS A 26 -3.85 5.46 -1.30
C HIS A 26 -2.94 4.34 -1.86
N PRO A 27 -3.07 3.94 -3.13
CA PRO A 27 -2.28 2.83 -3.71
C PRO A 27 -0.77 3.03 -3.65
N ALA A 28 -0.31 4.29 -3.65
CA ALA A 28 1.11 4.63 -3.51
C ALA A 28 1.73 4.10 -2.20
N VAL A 29 0.94 3.98 -1.13
CA VAL A 29 1.38 3.41 0.17
C VAL A 29 1.87 1.97 0.02
N LEU A 30 1.33 1.23 -0.94
CA LEU A 30 1.61 -0.20 -1.12
C LEU A 30 2.76 -0.47 -2.10
N VAL A 31 3.13 0.49 -2.95
CA VAL A 31 4.12 0.29 -4.03
C VAL A 31 5.38 1.13 -3.89
N PHE A 32 5.37 2.17 -3.05
CA PHE A 32 6.55 3.02 -2.82
C PHE A 32 7.08 2.86 -1.39
N PRO A 33 8.30 2.32 -1.20
CA PRO A 33 8.94 2.33 0.10
C PRO A 33 9.21 3.78 0.54
N GLY A 34 8.81 4.13 1.77
CA GLY A 34 8.94 5.49 2.30
C GLY A 34 7.77 6.44 1.99
N TRP A 35 6.64 5.94 1.49
CA TRP A 35 5.42 6.73 1.39
C TRP A 35 4.86 7.05 2.79
N GLU A 36 5.31 8.14 3.38
CA GLU A 36 4.71 8.72 4.58
C GLU A 36 3.59 9.69 4.18
N ILE A 37 2.33 9.31 4.44
CA ILE A 37 1.24 10.28 4.47
C ILE A 37 1.51 11.11 5.72
N LYS A 38 1.95 12.36 5.56
CA LYS A 38 1.93 13.35 6.66
C LYS A 38 0.49 13.39 7.17
N LYS A 39 0.19 12.63 8.21
CA LYS A 39 -1.01 12.87 9.02
C LYS A 39 -0.79 14.26 9.60
N GLU A 40 -1.61 15.22 9.20
CA GLU A 40 -1.83 16.39 10.01
C GLU A 40 -2.31 15.87 11.37
N THR A 41 -1.41 15.85 12.35
CA THR A 41 -1.79 15.71 13.75
C THR A 41 -2.75 16.86 14.00
N ALA A 42 -4.04 16.57 14.19
CA ALA A 42 -4.98 17.57 14.64
C ALA A 42 -4.40 18.16 15.94
N ALA A 43 -4.16 19.48 15.90
CA ALA A 43 -3.59 20.27 16.96
C ALA A 43 -4.50 20.30 18.20
#